data_AF-A0A953IK86-F1
#
_entry.id   AF-A0A953IK86-F1
#
_cell.length_a   1.000
_cell.length_b   1.000
_cell.length_c   1.000
_cell.angle_alpha   90.00
_cell.angle_beta   90.00
_cell.angle_gamma   90.00
#
_symmetry.space_group_name_H-M   'P 1'
#
loop_
_entity.id
_entity.type
_entity.pdbx_description
1 polymer ?
#
loop_
_entity_poly.entity_id
_entity_poly.type
_entity_poly.pdbx_seq_one_letter_code
_entity_poly.pdbx_strand_id
1 'polypeptide(L)'
;YGMLLFVIVAVFIAGLMVGRTPEYLGKKIEAHEMKMAAFGILVPPLVVLVGAAVAVLLPAGLAGLANPGAHGFSEVLYAFSSAGNNNGSAFAGLTVTNPFYEVALGLAMLFARYWVAIPALAIAGSLARKRWVPAGAGTLPTHTPLFVTLLIGTILLVGALAFFPALALGPIVEHLQMAAGR
;
A
#
# COMPACT_ATOMS: atom_id res chain seq x y z
N TYR A 1 -4.92 8.84 7.01
CA TYR A 1 -6.01 7.83 6.98
C TYR A 1 -5.52 6.43 6.61
N GLY A 2 -4.43 6.25 5.83
CA GLY A 2 -3.91 4.92 5.49
C GLY A 2 -3.65 4.00 6.70
N MET A 3 -3.05 4.53 7.76
CA MET A 3 -2.83 3.78 9.01
C MET A 3 -4.13 3.23 9.62
N LEU A 4 -5.22 4.01 9.57
CA LEU A 4 -6.51 3.58 10.10
C LEU A 4 -7.13 2.44 9.27
N LEU A 5 -6.87 2.39 7.97
CA LEU A 5 -7.29 1.24 7.14
C LEU A 5 -6.61 -0.05 7.63
N PHE A 6 -5.30 0.00 7.90
CA PHE A 6 -4.57 -1.13 8.47
C PHE A 6 -5.02 -1.50 9.87
N VAL A 7 -5.35 -0.51 10.72
CA VAL A 7 -5.93 -0.77 12.04
C VAL A 7 -7.25 -1.52 11.93
N ILE A 8 -8.13 -1.14 10.99
CA ILE A 8 -9.40 -1.84 10.75
C ILE A 8 -9.15 -3.30 10.36
N VAL A 9 -8.18 -3.54 9.47
CA VAL A 9 -7.81 -4.90 9.07
C VAL A 9 -7.21 -5.70 10.23
N ALA A 10 -6.30 -5.11 11.00
CA ALA A 10 -5.66 -5.77 12.14
C ALA A 10 -6.67 -6.15 13.23
N VAL A 11 -7.59 -5.23 13.57
CA VAL A 11 -8.69 -5.50 14.53
C VAL A 11 -9.60 -6.60 14.02
N PHE A 12 -9.88 -6.63 12.72
CA PHE A 12 -10.69 -7.69 12.13
C PHE A 12 -10.02 -9.06 12.20
N ILE A 13 -8.74 -9.15 11.84
CA ILE A 13 -7.96 -10.37 11.96
C ILE A 13 -7.94 -10.84 13.42
N ALA A 14 -7.68 -9.94 14.37
CA ALA A 14 -7.67 -10.27 15.78
C ALA A 14 -9.02 -10.79 16.29
N GLY A 15 -10.11 -10.10 15.93
CA GLY A 15 -11.47 -10.53 16.29
C GLY A 15 -11.77 -11.93 15.75
N LEU A 16 -11.45 -12.19 14.48
CA LEU A 16 -11.63 -13.51 13.87
C LEU A 16 -10.80 -14.60 14.57
N MET A 17 -9.53 -14.34 14.89
CA MET A 17 -8.65 -15.32 15.55
C MET A 17 -9.16 -15.75 16.93
N VAL A 18 -9.87 -14.87 17.64
CA VAL A 18 -10.41 -15.13 18.98
C VAL A 18 -11.91 -15.51 18.93
N GLY A 19 -12.50 -15.57 17.74
CA GLY A 19 -13.92 -15.90 17.55
C GLY A 19 -14.88 -14.83 18.08
N ARG A 20 -14.46 -13.56 18.08
CA ARG A 20 -15.24 -12.41 18.54
C ARG A 20 -15.52 -11.44 17.41
N THR A 21 -16.59 -10.66 17.55
CA THR A 21 -16.89 -9.60 16.59
C THR A 21 -15.80 -8.52 16.66
N PRO A 22 -15.18 -8.15 15.52
CA PRO A 22 -14.20 -7.09 15.47
C PRO A 22 -14.73 -5.74 15.97
N GLU A 23 -13.95 -5.05 16.79
CA GLU A 23 -14.34 -3.79 17.40
C GLU A 23 -13.13 -2.86 17.57
N TYR A 24 -13.28 -1.60 17.17
CA TYR A 24 -12.27 -0.56 17.37
C TYR A 24 -12.90 0.65 18.07
N LEU A 25 -12.34 1.06 19.21
CA LEU A 25 -12.81 2.21 20.01
C LEU A 25 -14.32 2.14 20.34
N GLY A 26 -14.84 0.96 20.68
CA GLY A 26 -16.27 0.78 20.99
C GLY A 26 -17.17 0.74 19.76
N LYS A 27 -16.63 0.78 18.54
CA LYS A 27 -17.40 0.68 17.29
C LYS A 27 -17.15 -0.68 16.64
N LYS A 28 -18.23 -1.40 16.36
CA LYS A 28 -18.17 -2.68 15.64
C LYS A 28 -17.71 -2.47 14.20
N ILE A 29 -16.74 -3.27 13.78
CA ILE A 29 -16.25 -3.34 12.41
C ILE A 29 -16.98 -4.48 11.71
N GLU A 30 -17.74 -4.16 10.66
CA GLU A 30 -18.56 -5.11 9.92
C GLU A 30 -18.06 -5.24 8.49
N ALA A 31 -18.75 -6.04 7.69
CA ALA A 31 -18.36 -6.33 6.31
C ALA A 31 -18.18 -5.06 5.45
N HIS A 32 -18.97 -4.00 5.68
CA HIS A 32 -18.83 -2.76 4.94
C HIS A 32 -17.49 -2.06 5.21
N GLU A 33 -17.11 -1.85 6.48
CA GLU A 33 -15.83 -1.21 6.81
C GLU A 33 -14.65 -2.05 6.34
N MET A 34 -14.74 -3.37 6.47
CA MET A 34 -13.70 -4.27 5.99
C MET A 34 -13.53 -4.19 4.46
N LYS A 35 -14.63 -4.22 3.69
CA LYS A 35 -14.56 -4.09 2.22
C LYS A 35 -13.91 -2.76 1.80
N MET A 36 -14.29 -1.66 2.45
CA MET A 36 -13.72 -0.35 2.15
C MET A 36 -12.24 -0.26 2.55
N ALA A 37 -11.85 -0.83 3.71
CA ALA A 37 -10.46 -0.85 4.15
C ALA A 37 -9.58 -1.69 3.22
N ALA A 38 -10.04 -2.89 2.86
CA ALA A 38 -9.36 -3.76 1.90
C ALA A 38 -9.20 -3.06 0.54
N PHE A 39 -10.26 -2.43 0.04
CA PHE A 39 -10.21 -1.67 -1.21
C PHE A 39 -9.15 -0.55 -1.13
N GLY A 40 -9.18 0.29 -0.09
CA GLY A 40 -8.22 1.38 0.06
C GLY A 40 -6.77 0.93 0.23
N ILE A 41 -6.52 -0.22 0.87
CA ILE A 41 -5.18 -0.80 1.01
C ILE A 41 -4.65 -1.36 -0.31
N LEU A 42 -5.52 -1.89 -1.17
CA LEU A 42 -5.13 -2.49 -2.46
C LEU A 42 -4.89 -1.45 -3.56
N VAL A 43 -5.43 -0.24 -3.45
CA VAL A 43 -5.26 0.80 -4.47
C VAL A 43 -3.77 1.14 -4.72
N PRO A 44 -2.94 1.48 -3.71
CA PRO A 44 -1.53 1.78 -3.95
C PRO A 44 -0.75 0.65 -4.65
N PRO A 45 -0.72 -0.61 -4.15
CA PRO A 45 0.04 -1.66 -4.82
C PRO A 45 -0.46 -1.95 -6.24
N LEU A 46 -1.77 -1.84 -6.51
CA LEU A 46 -2.28 -1.98 -7.87
C LEU A 46 -1.76 -0.87 -8.79
N VAL A 47 -1.86 0.39 -8.37
CA VAL A 47 -1.37 1.53 -9.15
C VAL A 47 0.13 1.40 -9.42
N VAL A 48 0.92 1.02 -8.41
CA VAL A 48 2.36 0.87 -8.54
C VAL A 48 2.74 -0.26 -9.49
N LEU A 49 2.20 -1.46 -9.27
CA LEU A 49 2.60 -2.64 -10.04
C LEU A 49 2.07 -2.59 -11.47
N VAL A 50 0.85 -2.12 -11.70
CA VAL A 50 0.30 -1.95 -13.06
C VAL A 50 1.05 -0.84 -13.79
N GLY A 51 1.32 0.29 -13.13
CA GLY A 51 2.07 1.39 -13.74
C GLY A 51 3.47 0.96 -14.14
N ALA A 52 4.20 0.29 -13.24
CA ALA A 52 5.52 -0.25 -13.51
C ALA A 52 5.49 -1.29 -14.65
N ALA A 53 4.50 -2.20 -14.65
CA ALA A 53 4.33 -3.19 -15.72
C ALA A 53 4.10 -2.54 -17.08
N VAL A 54 3.22 -1.54 -17.17
CA VAL A 54 2.97 -0.80 -18.41
C VAL A 54 4.23 -0.08 -18.90
N ALA A 55 4.98 0.56 -18.00
CA ALA A 55 6.20 1.28 -18.36
C ALA A 55 7.31 0.37 -18.90
N VAL A 56 7.47 -0.84 -18.36
CA VAL A 56 8.51 -1.77 -18.85
C VAL A 56 8.10 -2.54 -20.12
N LEU A 57 6.82 -2.56 -20.46
CA LEU A 57 6.31 -3.22 -21.67
C LEU A 57 6.25 -2.29 -22.89
N LEU A 58 6.31 -0.97 -22.69
CA LEU A 58 6.17 0.02 -23.76
C LEU A 58 7.50 0.68 -24.10
N PRO A 59 7.84 0.86 -25.39
CA PRO A 59 9.05 1.58 -25.80
C PRO A 59 9.15 3.00 -25.21
N ALA A 60 8.02 3.69 -25.06
CA ALA A 60 7.96 5.04 -24.49
C ALA A 60 8.34 5.07 -22.99
N GLY A 61 8.04 4.02 -22.24
CA GLY A 61 8.44 3.90 -20.84
C GLY A 61 9.92 3.55 -20.68
N LEU A 62 10.45 2.70 -21.57
CA LEU A 62 11.86 2.33 -21.59
C LEU A 62 12.77 3.47 -22.07
N ALA A 63 12.26 4.39 -22.90
CA ALA A 63 13.03 5.51 -23.44
C ALA A 63 13.55 6.51 -22.38
N GLY A 64 12.97 6.49 -21.16
CA GLY A 64 13.40 7.35 -20.06
C GLY A 64 14.53 6.78 -19.20
N LEU A 65 14.90 5.51 -19.39
CA LEU A 65 15.91 4.83 -18.57
C LEU A 65 17.31 5.36 -18.84
N ALA A 66 18.04 5.71 -17.78
CA ALA A 66 19.46 6.05 -17.86
C ALA A 66 20.36 4.87 -17.47
N ASN A 67 19.90 4.03 -16.53
CA ASN A 67 20.65 2.90 -16.02
C ASN A 67 20.14 1.57 -16.61
N PRO A 68 21.02 0.67 -17.09
CA PRO A 68 20.60 -0.63 -17.61
C PRO A 68 20.29 -1.62 -16.49
N GLY A 69 19.71 -2.76 -16.87
CA GLY A 69 19.54 -3.91 -15.98
C GLY A 69 18.58 -3.66 -14.81
N ALA A 70 18.89 -4.26 -13.66
CA ALA A 70 18.01 -4.25 -12.48
C ALA A 70 17.84 -2.86 -11.86
N HIS A 71 18.85 -2.00 -11.98
CA HIS A 71 18.74 -0.62 -11.48
C HIS A 71 17.72 0.18 -12.29
N GLY A 72 17.71 0.04 -13.63
CA GLY A 72 16.70 0.67 -14.48
C GLY A 72 15.28 0.23 -14.12
N PHE A 73 15.08 -1.05 -13.81
CA PHE A 73 13.78 -1.51 -13.29
C PHE A 73 13.44 -0.87 -11.93
N SER A 74 14.43 -0.74 -11.03
CA SER A 74 14.27 -0.10 -9.74
C SER A 74 13.87 1.38 -9.88
N GLU A 75 14.44 2.11 -10.85
CA GLU A 75 14.06 3.49 -11.17
C GLU A 75 12.58 3.60 -11.57
N VAL A 76 12.11 2.72 -12.46
CA VAL A 76 10.70 2.67 -12.88
C VAL A 76 9.80 2.32 -11.69
N LEU A 77 10.14 1.24 -10.97
CA LEU A 77 9.37 0.80 -9.81
C LEU A 77 9.31 1.90 -8.75
N TYR A 78 10.40 2.62 -8.51
CA TYR A 78 10.45 3.71 -7.55
C TYR A 78 9.62 4.91 -7.99
N ALA A 79 9.67 5.30 -9.27
CA ALA A 79 8.86 6.40 -9.81
C ALA A 79 7.36 6.13 -9.61
N PHE A 80 6.89 4.93 -9.95
CA PHE A 80 5.50 4.55 -9.71
C PHE A 80 5.19 4.34 -8.23
N SER A 81 6.11 3.81 -7.43
CA SER A 81 5.95 3.70 -5.97
C SER A 81 5.74 5.06 -5.32
N SER A 82 6.54 6.05 -5.72
CA SER A 82 6.45 7.41 -5.21
C SER A 82 5.16 8.09 -5.64
N ALA A 83 4.82 8.03 -6.94
CA ALA A 83 3.58 8.61 -7.46
C ALA A 83 2.32 7.91 -6.89
N GLY A 84 2.32 6.58 -6.89
CA GLY A 84 1.25 5.71 -6.39
C GLY A 84 1.09 5.71 -4.87
N ASN A 85 1.97 6.40 -4.14
CA ASN A 85 1.82 6.67 -2.71
C ASN A 85 1.85 8.19 -2.39
N ASN A 86 1.80 9.05 -3.42
CA ASN A 86 1.89 10.51 -3.30
C ASN A 86 3.06 10.99 -2.41
N ASN A 87 4.22 10.35 -2.52
CA ASN A 87 5.41 10.70 -1.75
C ASN A 87 6.13 11.92 -2.35
N GLY A 88 6.46 11.86 -3.64
CA GLY A 88 7.15 12.92 -4.37
C GLY A 88 8.68 12.75 -4.49
N SER A 89 9.27 11.76 -3.82
CA SER A 89 10.68 11.41 -4.00
C SER A 89 10.94 10.79 -5.38
N ALA A 90 12.18 10.88 -5.88
CA ALA A 90 12.61 10.23 -7.12
C ALA A 90 14.08 9.78 -7.03
N PHE A 91 14.45 8.73 -7.78
CA PHE A 91 15.86 8.38 -8.01
C PHE A 91 16.59 9.42 -8.88
N ALA A 92 15.83 10.22 -9.65
CA ALA A 92 16.34 11.26 -10.55
C ALA A 92 17.26 10.79 -11.70
N GLY A 93 17.54 9.49 -11.85
CA GLY A 93 18.14 8.93 -13.06
C GLY A 93 17.13 8.67 -14.20
N LEU A 94 15.86 8.42 -13.87
CA LEU A 94 14.77 8.27 -14.85
C LEU A 94 14.30 9.62 -15.40
N THR A 95 14.34 9.79 -16.71
CA THR A 95 13.77 10.98 -17.38
C THR A 95 12.25 10.83 -17.50
N VAL A 96 11.53 11.63 -16.72
CA VAL A 96 10.05 11.59 -16.63
C VAL A 96 9.34 12.76 -17.32
N THR A 97 10.09 13.67 -17.96
CA THR A 97 9.56 14.86 -18.67
C THR A 97 9.06 14.55 -20.09
N ASN A 98 8.72 13.28 -20.36
CA ASN A 98 8.14 12.87 -21.63
C ASN A 98 6.63 12.68 -21.47
N PRO A 99 5.83 12.79 -22.55
CA PRO A 99 4.38 12.72 -22.44
C PRO A 99 3.87 11.42 -21.80
N PHE A 100 4.61 10.31 -21.95
CA PHE A 100 4.23 9.04 -21.34
C PHE A 100 4.29 9.12 -19.81
N TYR A 101 5.44 9.49 -19.23
CA TYR A 101 5.61 9.53 -17.78
C TYR A 101 4.81 10.66 -17.13
N GLU A 102 4.71 11.83 -17.74
CA GLU A 102 3.91 12.93 -17.20
C GLU A 102 2.44 12.52 -17.04
N VAL A 103 1.86 11.87 -18.05
CA VAL A 103 0.48 11.37 -18.00
C VAL A 103 0.36 10.18 -17.05
N ALA A 104 1.25 9.19 -17.15
CA ALA A 104 1.15 7.97 -16.35
C ALA A 104 1.33 8.24 -14.85
N LEU A 105 2.33 9.03 -14.46
CA LEU A 105 2.56 9.41 -13.07
C LEU A 105 1.49 10.38 -12.57
N GLY A 106 1.00 11.30 -13.42
CA GLY A 106 -0.14 12.17 -13.14
C GLY A 106 -1.39 11.37 -12.76
N LEU A 107 -1.74 10.37 -13.56
CA LEU A 107 -2.84 9.46 -13.28
C LEU A 107 -2.57 8.63 -12.01
N ALA A 108 -1.37 8.07 -11.86
CA ALA A 108 -1.00 7.31 -10.67
C ALA A 108 -1.23 8.12 -9.38
N MET A 109 -0.79 9.39 -9.35
CA MET A 109 -1.01 10.28 -8.21
C MET A 109 -2.50 10.57 -7.97
N LEU A 110 -3.27 10.81 -9.03
CA LEU A 110 -4.71 11.06 -8.94
C LEU A 110 -5.45 9.87 -8.32
N PHE A 111 -5.20 8.66 -8.84
CA PHE A 111 -5.82 7.44 -8.36
C PHE A 111 -5.40 7.15 -6.92
N ALA A 112 -4.10 7.14 -6.63
CA ALA A 112 -3.58 6.87 -5.29
C ALA A 112 -4.12 7.83 -4.23
N ARG A 113 -4.37 9.10 -4.57
CA ARG A 113 -4.87 10.08 -3.61
C ARG A 113 -6.35 9.91 -3.33
N TYR A 114 -7.17 9.92 -4.39
CA TYR A 114 -8.62 10.04 -4.23
C TYR A 114 -9.29 8.69 -4.01
N TRP A 115 -8.80 7.61 -4.62
CA TRP A 115 -9.38 6.29 -4.45
C TRP A 115 -9.02 5.63 -3.12
N VAL A 116 -8.07 6.18 -2.36
CA VAL A 116 -7.85 5.82 -0.95
C VAL A 116 -8.65 6.75 0.00
N ALA A 117 -8.86 8.02 -0.39
CA ALA A 117 -9.68 8.93 0.40
C ALA A 117 -11.18 8.56 0.42
N ILE A 118 -11.74 8.15 -0.72
CA ILE A 118 -13.14 7.73 -0.86
C ILE A 118 -13.54 6.62 0.15
N PRO A 119 -12.83 5.46 0.21
CA PRO A 119 -13.17 4.42 1.19
C PRO A 119 -12.95 4.88 2.63
N ALA A 120 -11.95 5.74 2.89
CA ALA A 120 -11.76 6.30 4.23
C ALA A 120 -12.95 7.16 4.67
N LEU A 121 -13.51 7.98 3.78
CA LEU A 121 -14.73 8.76 4.04
C LEU A 121 -15.96 7.87 4.17
N ALA A 122 -16.08 6.81 3.36
CA ALA A 122 -17.17 5.83 3.47
C ALA A 122 -17.17 5.11 4.83
N ILE A 123 -15.99 4.74 5.32
CA ILE A 123 -15.79 4.18 6.65
C ILE A 123 -16.18 5.20 7.71
N ALA A 124 -15.69 6.44 7.62
CA ALA A 124 -16.01 7.49 8.59
C ALA A 124 -17.51 7.73 8.70
N GLY A 125 -18.22 7.85 7.57
CA GLY A 125 -19.67 8.00 7.53
C GLY A 125 -20.41 6.80 8.12
N SER A 126 -19.92 5.57 7.88
CA SER A 126 -20.50 4.36 8.46
C SER A 126 -20.33 4.31 9.98
N LEU A 127 -19.10 4.53 10.48
CA LEU A 127 -18.78 4.52 11.91
C LEU A 127 -19.50 5.62 12.70
N ALA A 128 -19.74 6.79 12.08
CA ALA A 128 -20.47 7.89 12.68
C ALA A 128 -21.93 7.50 13.03
N ARG A 129 -22.55 6.62 12.24
CA ARG A 129 -23.93 6.14 12.47
C ARG A 129 -24.01 5.00 13.49
N LYS A 130 -22.91 4.32 13.77
CA LYS A 130 -22.89 3.18 14.71
C LYS A 130 -22.95 3.66 16.15
N ARG A 131 -23.62 2.89 17.02
CA ARG A 131 -23.60 3.14 18.47
C ARG A 131 -22.25 2.73 19.05
N TRP A 132 -21.86 3.41 20.13
CA TRP A 132 -20.71 3.01 20.93
C TRP A 132 -21.11 1.88 21.87
N VAL A 133 -20.21 0.90 22.05
CA VAL A 133 -20.38 -0.27 22.92
C VAL A 133 -19.32 -0.20 24.02
N PRO A 134 -19.69 -0.33 25.30
CA PRO A 134 -18.73 -0.40 26.40
C PRO A 134 -17.80 -1.60 26.29
N ALA A 135 -16.55 -1.45 26.74
CA ALA A 135 -15.60 -2.55 26.78
C ALA A 135 -16.09 -3.68 27.71
N GLY A 136 -15.99 -4.91 27.25
CA GLY A 136 -16.31 -6.13 28.01
C GLY A 136 -15.15 -7.12 27.99
N ALA A 137 -15.37 -8.31 28.57
CA ALA A 137 -14.34 -9.35 28.68
C ALA A 137 -13.79 -9.83 27.31
N GLY A 138 -14.54 -9.63 26.22
CA GLY A 138 -14.12 -9.98 24.86
C GLY A 138 -13.51 -8.82 24.06
N THR A 139 -13.38 -7.62 24.63
CA THR A 139 -12.84 -6.45 23.94
C THR A 139 -11.31 -6.53 23.91
N LEU A 140 -10.72 -6.51 22.71
CA LEU A 140 -9.28 -6.52 22.53
C LEU A 140 -8.66 -5.17 22.92
N PRO A 141 -7.67 -5.11 23.83
CA PRO A 141 -6.97 -3.87 24.16
C PRO A 141 -6.04 -3.40 23.02
N THR A 142 -6.49 -2.39 22.26
CA THR A 142 -5.76 -1.87 21.07
C THR A 142 -4.60 -0.91 21.36
N HIS A 143 -4.18 -0.80 22.62
CA HIS A 143 -3.06 0.04 23.08
C HIS A 143 -1.91 -0.77 23.67
N THR A 144 -2.04 -2.09 23.74
CA THR A 144 -1.03 -2.98 24.33
C THR A 144 0.07 -3.34 23.34
N PRO A 145 1.26 -3.75 23.80
CA PRO A 145 2.33 -4.22 22.92
C PRO A 145 1.88 -5.33 21.96
N LEU A 146 0.97 -6.21 22.40
CA LEU A 146 0.39 -7.26 21.56
C LEU A 146 -0.28 -6.68 20.30
N PHE A 147 -1.13 -5.66 20.47
CA PHE A 147 -1.80 -5.04 19.32
C PHE A 147 -0.81 -4.27 18.44
N VAL A 148 0.19 -3.62 19.03
CA VAL A 148 1.25 -2.95 18.29
C VAL A 148 2.01 -3.94 17.41
N THR A 149 2.41 -5.10 17.96
CA THR A 149 3.09 -6.15 17.20
C THR A 149 2.20 -6.72 16.10
N LEU A 150 0.93 -6.99 16.39
CA LEU A 150 -0.02 -7.47 15.38
C LEU A 150 -0.17 -6.46 14.23
N LEU A 151 -0.27 -5.17 14.55
CA LEU A 151 -0.44 -4.11 13.58
C LEU A 151 0.79 -3.95 12.69
N ILE A 152 1.99 -3.96 13.28
CA ILE A 152 3.26 -3.97 12.54
C ILE A 152 3.32 -5.19 11.63
N GLY A 153 3.04 -6.39 12.17
CA GLY A 153 3.02 -7.63 11.39
C GLY A 153 2.04 -7.58 10.22
N THR A 154 0.85 -7.02 10.43
CA THR A 154 -0.16 -6.84 9.37
C THR A 154 0.36 -5.94 8.25
N ILE A 155 0.97 -4.80 8.60
CA ILE A 155 1.53 -3.86 7.61
C ILE A 155 2.68 -4.50 6.83
N LEU A 156 3.63 -5.11 7.55
CA LEU A 156 4.80 -5.73 6.94
C LEU A 156 4.39 -6.90 6.04
N LEU A 157 3.46 -7.74 6.47
CA LEU A 157 3.03 -8.90 5.69
C LEU A 157 2.30 -8.49 4.42
N VAL A 158 1.37 -7.52 4.49
CA VAL A 158 0.68 -7.02 3.30
C VAL A 158 1.67 -6.36 2.34
N GLY A 159 2.57 -5.52 2.83
CA GLY A 159 3.57 -4.85 2.00
C GLY A 159 4.55 -5.84 1.37
N ALA A 160 5.10 -6.77 2.17
CA ALA A 160 6.04 -7.77 1.69
C ALA A 160 5.40 -8.65 0.62
N LEU A 161 4.20 -9.22 0.87
CA LEU A 161 3.56 -10.10 -0.11
C LEU A 161 3.17 -9.38 -1.40
N ALA A 162 2.85 -8.08 -1.35
CA ALA A 162 2.53 -7.31 -2.55
C ALA A 162 3.76 -7.00 -3.41
N PHE A 163 4.89 -6.64 -2.77
CA PHE A 163 6.04 -6.07 -3.48
C PHE A 163 7.25 -6.98 -3.58
N PHE A 164 7.31 -8.09 -2.83
CA PHE A 164 8.48 -8.97 -2.82
C PHE A 164 8.92 -9.43 -4.23
N PRO A 165 8.02 -9.88 -5.14
CA PRO A 165 8.45 -10.27 -6.48
C PRO A 165 9.08 -9.13 -7.28
N ALA A 166 8.53 -7.91 -7.17
CA ALA A 166 9.10 -6.74 -7.85
C ALA A 166 10.44 -6.34 -7.22
N LEU A 167 10.54 -6.31 -5.89
CA LEU A 167 11.78 -6.00 -5.18
C LEU A 167 12.89 -7.02 -5.48
N ALA A 168 12.52 -8.29 -5.67
CA ALA A 168 13.44 -9.36 -6.07
C ALA A 168 14.11 -9.06 -7.42
N LEU A 169 13.36 -8.52 -8.39
CA LEU A 169 13.83 -8.22 -9.75
C LEU A 169 14.53 -6.85 -9.89
N GLY A 170 14.46 -6.00 -8.87
CA GLY A 170 15.12 -4.70 -8.85
C GLY A 170 16.27 -4.66 -7.84
N PRO A 171 16.07 -4.03 -6.67
CA PRO A 171 17.17 -3.74 -5.74
C PRO A 171 17.82 -4.99 -5.14
N ILE A 172 17.06 -6.07 -4.95
CA ILE A 172 17.62 -7.29 -4.34
C ILE A 172 18.60 -7.96 -5.30
N VAL A 173 18.22 -8.19 -6.55
CA VAL A 173 19.13 -8.80 -7.53
C VAL A 173 20.32 -7.87 -7.84
N GLU A 174 20.11 -6.56 -7.88
CA GLU A 174 21.20 -5.58 -8.01
C GLU A 174 22.22 -5.72 -6.88
N HIS A 175 21.75 -5.80 -5.62
CA HIS A 175 22.64 -6.01 -4.48
C HIS A 175 23.43 -7.33 -4.56
N LEU A 176 22.78 -8.41 -4.99
CA LEU A 176 23.43 -9.70 -5.17
C LEU A 176 24.46 -9.70 -6.32
N GLN A 177 24.20 -8.95 -7.40
CA GLN A 177 25.14 -8.76 -8.51
C GLN A 177 26.37 -7.99 -8.05
N MET A 178 26.19 -6.87 -7.34
CA MET A 178 27.29 -6.11 -6.75
C MET A 178 28.14 -6.95 -5.80
N ALA A 179 27.51 -7.76 -4.93
CA ALA A 179 28.22 -8.67 -4.03
C ALA A 179 28.99 -9.77 -4.77
N ALA A 180 28.52 -10.16 -5.95
CA ALA A 180 29.19 -11.12 -6.84
C ALA A 180 30.23 -10.47 -7.79
N GLY A 181 30.41 -9.14 -7.73
CA GLY A 181 31.32 -8.41 -8.61
C GLY A 181 30.86 -8.34 -10.08
N ARG A 182 29.54 -8.35 -10.31
CA ARG A 182 28.90 -8.28 -11.63
C ARG A 182 28.14 -6.98 -11.82
#